data_AF-A0A4V4IU30-F1
#
_entry.id   AF-A0A4V4IU30-F1
#
_cell.length_a   1.000
_cell.length_b   1.000
_cell.length_c   1.000
_cell.angle_alpha   90.00
_cell.angle_beta   90.00
_cell.angle_gamma   90.00
#
_symmetry.space_group_name_H-M   'P 1'
#
loop_
_entity.id
_entity.type
_entity.pdbx_description
1 polymer ?
#
loop_
_entity_poly.entity_id
_entity_poly.type
_entity_poly.pdbx_seq_one_letter_code
_entity_poly.pdbx_strand_id
1 'polypeptide(L)'
;MGWLMVSALPDPSNRPGMYVSVGPAGYTAAALISLGRQAPAVFERKQFFGITSLLVEDVIKVLGIMAGLFLLLFSFWFFCVSTVSVIAGAKQMSFTLNWWAFVFPNAGMTLATIQAGGALSSAGINGLCSALTVALVIMWFFTAIAHILAVRKGQVMWPGKDEDKTMNGIRWGAHAA
;
A
#
# COMPACT_ATOMS: atom_id res chain seq x y z
N MET A 1 -5.53 -14.09 -0.67
CA MET A 1 -4.30 -14.76 -0.21
C MET A 1 -4.28 -16.26 -0.45
N GLY A 2 -5.38 -17.01 -0.26
CA GLY A 2 -5.40 -18.47 -0.52
C GLY A 2 -5.08 -18.91 -1.96
N TRP A 3 -5.40 -18.09 -2.97
CA TRP A 3 -5.18 -18.42 -4.39
C TRP A 3 -3.71 -18.34 -4.86
N LEU A 4 -2.87 -17.54 -4.20
CA LEU A 4 -1.44 -17.40 -4.58
C LEU A 4 -0.56 -18.54 -4.07
N MET A 5 -1.07 -19.36 -3.14
CA MET A 5 -0.37 -20.55 -2.64
C MET A 5 -0.75 -21.83 -3.42
N VAL A 6 -1.79 -21.76 -4.26
CA VAL A 6 -2.36 -22.92 -4.98
C VAL A 6 -2.13 -22.82 -6.49
N SER A 7 -1.87 -21.62 -7.03
CA SER A 7 -1.70 -21.41 -8.47
C SER A 7 -0.38 -20.69 -8.76
N ALA A 8 0.17 -20.91 -9.96
CA ALA A 8 1.39 -20.27 -10.43
C ALA A 8 1.33 -18.73 -10.29
N LEU A 9 2.50 -18.09 -10.19
CA LEU A 9 2.64 -16.62 -10.17
C LEU A 9 1.70 -15.98 -11.21
N PRO A 10 0.96 -14.90 -10.84
CA PRO A 10 0.09 -14.22 -11.79
C PRO A 10 0.81 -13.85 -13.08
N ASP A 11 0.06 -13.76 -14.17
CA ASP A 11 0.57 -13.24 -15.45
C ASP A 11 1.42 -11.99 -15.20
N PRO A 12 2.57 -11.83 -15.86
CA PRO A 12 3.50 -10.72 -15.60
C PRO A 12 2.81 -9.36 -15.48
N SER A 13 1.88 -9.04 -16.38
CA SER A 13 1.13 -7.76 -16.38
C SER A 13 0.18 -7.56 -15.20
N ASN A 14 -0.17 -8.61 -14.45
CA ASN A 14 -1.03 -8.58 -13.27
C ASN A 14 -0.24 -8.62 -11.94
N ARG A 15 1.07 -8.89 -11.99
CA ARG A 15 1.95 -8.92 -10.81
C ARG A 15 2.01 -7.60 -10.03
N PRO A 16 1.88 -6.40 -10.64
CA PRO A 16 1.75 -5.17 -9.86
C PRO A 16 0.61 -5.24 -8.83
N GLY A 17 -0.49 -5.95 -9.14
CA GLY A 17 -1.62 -6.14 -8.23
C GLY A 17 -1.27 -6.87 -6.92
N MET A 18 -0.13 -7.59 -6.85
CA MET A 18 0.31 -8.24 -5.62
C MET A 18 0.59 -7.24 -4.49
N TYR A 19 0.98 -6.00 -4.83
CA TYR A 19 1.19 -4.93 -3.86
C TYR A 19 -0.08 -4.54 -3.08
N VAL A 20 -1.28 -4.88 -3.56
CA VAL A 20 -2.53 -4.62 -2.82
C VAL A 20 -2.50 -5.25 -1.41
N SER A 21 -1.72 -6.31 -1.22
CA SER A 21 -1.47 -6.92 0.09
C SER A 21 -0.72 -6.04 1.10
N VAL A 22 0.13 -5.13 0.61
CA VAL A 22 0.93 -4.20 1.43
C VAL A 22 0.03 -3.14 2.07
N GLY A 23 -0.98 -2.69 1.33
CA GLY A 23 -1.82 -1.54 1.69
C GLY A 23 -2.51 -1.70 3.04
N PRO A 24 -3.35 -2.73 3.25
CA PRO A 24 -4.09 -2.90 4.50
C PRO A 24 -3.17 -2.95 5.73
N ALA A 25 -2.04 -3.65 5.66
CA ALA A 25 -1.08 -3.72 6.76
C ALA A 25 -0.41 -2.35 7.01
N GLY A 26 0.04 -1.66 5.94
CA GLY A 26 0.67 -0.35 6.02
C GLY A 26 -0.26 0.74 6.57
N TYR A 27 -1.47 0.87 6.04
CA TYR A 27 -2.43 1.88 6.54
C TYR A 27 -2.86 1.59 7.99
N THR A 28 -3.05 0.33 8.35
CA THR A 28 -3.38 -0.05 9.74
C THR A 28 -2.21 0.26 10.68
N ALA A 29 -0.97 -0.03 10.28
CA ALA A 29 0.21 0.33 11.04
C ALA A 29 0.28 1.85 11.30
N ALA A 30 0.09 2.67 10.25
CA ALA A 30 0.10 4.12 10.37
C ALA A 30 -0.99 4.64 11.33
N ALA A 31 -2.19 4.06 11.26
CA ALA A 31 -3.31 4.39 12.12
C ALA A 31 -3.01 4.04 13.59
N LEU A 32 -2.54 2.82 13.88
CA LEU A 32 -2.22 2.38 15.24
C LEU A 32 -1.13 3.25 15.89
N ILE A 33 -0.05 3.56 15.16
CA ILE A 33 1.01 4.42 15.67
C ILE A 33 0.46 5.83 15.95
N SER A 34 -0.33 6.38 15.03
CA SER A 34 -0.92 7.73 15.20
C SER A 34 -1.89 7.81 16.37
N LEU A 35 -2.73 6.79 16.55
CA LEU A 35 -3.67 6.71 17.67
C LEU A 35 -2.93 6.54 19.00
N GLY A 36 -1.92 5.67 19.04
CA GLY A 36 -1.06 5.52 20.23
C GLY A 36 -0.36 6.83 20.61
N ARG A 37 0.19 7.56 19.63
CA ARG A 37 0.84 8.86 19.87
C ARG A 37 -0.14 9.93 20.38
N GLN A 38 -1.41 9.87 19.97
CA GLN A 38 -2.44 10.81 20.42
C GLN A 38 -3.07 10.46 21.77
N ALA A 39 -2.88 9.23 22.27
CA ALA A 39 -3.50 8.77 23.50
C ALA A 39 -3.26 9.71 24.71
N PRO A 40 -2.05 10.22 24.99
CA PRO A 40 -1.84 11.15 26.11
C PRO A 40 -2.66 12.44 26.05
N ALA A 41 -2.88 12.97 24.84
CA ALA A 41 -3.66 14.19 24.64
C ALA A 41 -5.17 13.96 24.79
N VAL A 42 -5.65 12.73 24.54
CA VAL A 42 -7.08 12.40 24.60
C VAL A 42 -7.52 12.02 26.01
N PHE A 43 -6.69 11.28 26.74
CA PHE A 43 -7.06 10.74 28.05
C PHE A 43 -6.75 11.70 29.20
N GLU A 44 -5.80 12.63 29.07
CA GLU A 44 -5.56 13.77 30.01
C GLU A 44 -5.50 13.36 31.51
N ARG A 45 -4.86 12.23 31.84
CA ARG A 45 -4.81 11.65 33.21
C ARG A 45 -6.17 11.32 33.84
N LYS A 46 -7.25 11.31 33.06
CA LYS A 46 -8.56 10.86 33.55
C LYS A 46 -8.46 9.39 33.94
N GLN A 47 -9.10 9.08 35.06
CA GLN A 47 -9.09 7.73 35.62
C GLN A 47 -10.04 6.86 34.80
N PHE A 48 -9.47 5.95 34.03
CA PHE A 48 -10.23 4.92 33.31
C PHE A 48 -10.02 3.56 33.99
N PHE A 49 -11.05 2.71 33.95
CA PHE A 49 -11.03 1.36 34.52
C PHE A 49 -10.83 1.28 36.06
N GLY A 50 -10.94 2.40 36.77
CA GLY A 50 -10.77 2.44 38.23
C GLY A 50 -9.33 2.21 38.70
N ILE A 51 -8.35 2.34 37.80
CA ILE A 51 -6.92 2.10 38.07
C ILE A 51 -6.22 3.44 38.32
N THR A 52 -5.77 3.66 39.56
CA THR A 52 -5.04 4.87 39.98
C THR A 52 -3.52 4.73 39.96
N SER A 53 -3.01 3.51 39.83
CA SER A 53 -1.57 3.21 39.90
C SER A 53 -0.85 3.30 38.55
N LEU A 54 -1.57 3.31 37.43
CA LEU A 54 -1.02 3.31 36.08
C LEU A 54 -1.58 4.46 35.24
N LEU A 55 -0.71 5.14 34.51
CA LEU A 55 -1.12 6.09 33.47
C LEU A 55 -1.58 5.28 32.24
N VAL A 56 -2.91 5.13 32.10
CA VAL A 56 -3.55 4.36 31.03
C VAL A 56 -3.14 4.88 29.65
N GLU A 57 -2.92 6.19 29.52
CA GLU A 57 -2.45 6.85 28.33
C GLU A 57 -1.09 6.35 27.82
N ASP A 58 -0.14 6.10 28.73
CA ASP A 58 1.20 5.63 28.37
C ASP A 58 1.16 4.17 27.94
N VAL A 59 0.30 3.37 28.59
CA VAL A 59 0.06 1.98 28.20
C VAL A 59 -0.51 1.90 26.79
N ILE A 60 -1.56 2.69 26.49
CA ILE A 60 -2.18 2.72 25.15
C ILE A 60 -1.18 3.24 24.10
N LYS A 61 -0.38 4.25 24.45
CA LYS A 61 0.67 4.77 23.57
C LYS A 61 1.68 3.71 23.20
N VAL A 62 2.22 2.99 24.18
CA VAL A 62 3.19 1.92 23.96
C VAL A 62 2.57 0.79 23.13
N LEU A 63 1.35 0.35 23.48
CA LEU A 63 0.67 -0.72 22.75
C LEU A 63 0.40 -0.34 21.29
N GLY A 64 -0.10 0.88 21.03
CA GLY A 64 -0.38 1.36 19.67
C GLY A 64 0.88 1.46 18.82
N ILE A 65 1.98 1.96 19.39
CA ILE A 65 3.28 2.03 18.71
C ILE A 65 3.80 0.62 18.40
N MET A 66 3.82 -0.29 19.39
CA MET A 66 4.36 -1.64 19.21
C MET A 66 3.55 -2.47 18.22
N ALA A 67 2.21 -2.45 18.32
CA ALA A 67 1.34 -3.13 17.37
C ALA A 67 1.49 -2.56 15.95
N GLY A 68 1.62 -1.24 15.82
CA GLY A 68 1.85 -0.59 14.54
C GLY A 68 3.22 -0.91 13.93
N LEU A 69 4.29 -0.96 14.73
CA LEU A 69 5.62 -1.39 14.28
C LEU A 69 5.63 -2.84 13.79
N PHE A 70 4.92 -3.74 14.49
CA PHE A 70 4.76 -5.12 14.04
C PHE A 70 4.06 -5.20 12.67
N LEU A 71 2.95 -4.49 12.50
CA LEU A 71 2.24 -4.45 11.21
C LEU A 71 3.05 -3.76 10.11
N LEU A 72 3.91 -2.79 10.44
CA LEU A 72 4.84 -2.19 9.50
C LEU A 72 5.86 -3.21 8.99
N LEU A 73 6.45 -4.03 9.88
CA LEU A 73 7.35 -5.11 9.47
C LEU A 73 6.63 -6.15 8.60
N PHE A 74 5.38 -6.47 8.93
CA PHE A 74 4.55 -7.37 8.14
C PHE A 74 4.22 -6.80 6.75
N SER A 75 3.90 -5.50 6.68
CA SER A 75 3.73 -4.77 5.42
C SER A 75 5.01 -4.78 4.58
N PHE A 76 6.17 -4.57 5.20
CA PHE A 76 7.47 -4.61 4.54
C PHE A 76 7.81 -5.99 3.99
N TRP A 77 7.41 -7.06 4.70
CA TRP A 77 7.56 -8.42 4.19
C TRP A 77 6.77 -8.63 2.88
N PHE A 78 5.49 -8.22 2.83
CA PHE A 78 4.69 -8.29 1.61
C PHE A 78 5.25 -7.43 0.47
N PHE A 79 5.83 -6.28 0.81
CA PHE A 79 6.51 -5.41 -0.15
C PHE A 79 7.67 -6.13 -0.82
N CYS A 80 8.53 -6.81 -0.03
CA CYS A 80 9.64 -7.59 -0.57
C CYS A 80 9.17 -8.72 -1.49
N VAL A 81 8.16 -9.50 -1.09
CA VAL A 81 7.59 -10.59 -1.90
C VAL A 81 7.00 -10.06 -3.21
N SER A 82 6.28 -8.95 -3.16
CA SER A 82 5.68 -8.31 -4.34
C SER A 82 6.76 -7.77 -5.27
N THR A 83 7.82 -7.16 -4.71
CA THR A 83 8.96 -6.62 -5.46
C THR A 83 9.68 -7.72 -6.25
N VAL A 84 10.04 -8.83 -5.59
CA VAL A 84 10.71 -9.97 -6.23
C VAL A 84 9.85 -10.53 -7.37
N SER A 85 8.55 -10.68 -7.13
CA SER A 85 7.60 -11.20 -8.11
C SER A 85 7.49 -10.32 -9.36
N VAL A 86 7.45 -8.99 -9.17
CA VAL A 86 7.44 -8.01 -10.26
C VAL A 86 8.75 -8.03 -11.03
N ILE A 87 9.91 -8.02 -10.35
CA ILE A 87 11.22 -8.05 -11.00
C ILE A 87 11.36 -9.31 -11.87
N ALA A 88 10.91 -10.46 -11.37
CA ALA A 88 10.93 -11.73 -12.11
C ALA A 88 10.08 -11.72 -13.39
N GLY A 89 9.13 -10.78 -13.54
CA GLY A 89 8.25 -10.67 -14.70
C GLY A 89 8.45 -9.41 -15.53
N ALA A 90 9.35 -8.51 -15.12
CA ALA A 90 9.34 -7.12 -15.56
C ALA A 90 9.47 -6.94 -17.09
N LYS A 91 10.26 -7.80 -17.75
CA LYS A 91 10.50 -7.73 -19.21
C LYS A 91 9.29 -8.09 -20.06
N GLN A 92 8.29 -8.77 -19.49
CA GLN A 92 7.10 -9.25 -20.20
C GLN A 92 5.83 -8.49 -19.79
N MET A 93 5.96 -7.46 -18.94
CA MET A 93 4.80 -6.70 -18.47
C MET A 93 4.35 -5.70 -19.52
N SER A 94 3.07 -5.75 -19.87
CA SER A 94 2.35 -4.66 -20.51
C SER A 94 1.71 -3.76 -19.45
N PHE A 95 1.44 -2.51 -19.83
CA PHE A 95 0.69 -1.61 -18.97
C PHE A 95 -0.73 -2.14 -18.76
N THR A 96 -1.16 -2.13 -17.49
CA THR A 96 -2.53 -2.45 -17.05
C THR A 96 -2.88 -1.48 -15.91
N LEU A 97 -4.16 -1.35 -15.58
CA LEU A 97 -4.57 -0.51 -14.45
C LEU A 97 -3.94 -0.95 -13.11
N ASN A 98 -3.56 -2.23 -13.00
CA ASN A 98 -2.86 -2.79 -11.85
C ASN A 98 -1.53 -2.09 -11.53
N TRP A 99 -0.91 -1.39 -12.48
CA TRP A 99 0.32 -0.61 -12.22
C TRP A 99 0.12 0.47 -11.15
N TRP A 100 -1.10 0.96 -10.92
CA TRP A 100 -1.38 1.89 -9.81
C TRP A 100 -1.15 1.28 -8.43
N ALA A 101 -1.13 -0.06 -8.31
CA ALA A 101 -0.75 -0.76 -7.09
C ALA A 101 0.74 -0.60 -6.75
N PHE A 102 1.59 -0.07 -7.63
CA PHE A 102 2.94 0.34 -7.26
C PHE A 102 2.98 1.56 -6.34
N VAL A 103 1.94 2.37 -6.34
CA VAL A 103 1.93 3.64 -5.60
C VAL A 103 1.04 3.56 -4.38
N PHE A 104 -0.24 3.22 -4.56
CA PHE A 104 -1.24 3.35 -3.48
C PHE A 104 -0.94 2.51 -2.22
N PRO A 105 -0.66 1.21 -2.32
CA PRO A 105 -0.28 0.38 -1.17
C PRO A 105 1.04 0.81 -0.52
N ASN A 106 2.02 1.20 -1.34
CA ASN A 106 3.35 1.60 -0.89
C ASN A 106 3.33 2.97 -0.19
N ALA A 107 2.38 3.84 -0.56
CA ALA A 107 2.10 5.07 0.18
C ALA A 107 1.65 4.78 1.62
N GLY A 108 0.77 3.79 1.82
CA GLY A 108 0.35 3.34 3.15
C GLY A 108 1.52 2.87 4.01
N MET A 109 2.40 2.03 3.44
CA MET A 109 3.63 1.60 4.13
C MET A 109 4.55 2.78 4.47
N THR A 110 4.74 3.71 3.54
CA THR A 110 5.59 4.90 3.75
C THR A 110 5.04 5.82 4.83
N LEU A 111 3.71 6.02 4.89
CA LEU A 111 3.05 6.73 5.98
C LEU A 111 3.31 6.06 7.33
N ALA A 112 3.22 4.73 7.40
CA ALA A 112 3.55 4.01 8.61
C ALA A 112 5.02 4.18 9.02
N THR A 113 5.96 4.19 8.05
CA THR A 113 7.38 4.47 8.32
C THR A 113 7.59 5.89 8.85
N ILE A 114 6.88 6.88 8.31
CA ILE A 114 6.91 8.27 8.80
C ILE A 114 6.43 8.34 10.25
N GLN A 115 5.32 7.68 10.57
CA GLN A 115 4.79 7.65 11.93
C GLN A 115 5.73 6.92 12.89
N ALA A 116 6.34 5.83 12.44
CA ALA A 116 7.36 5.10 13.20
C ALA A 116 8.61 5.97 13.45
N GLY A 117 9.08 6.72 12.46
CA GLY A 117 10.20 7.65 12.61
C GLY A 117 9.94 8.74 13.65
N GLY A 118 8.72 9.30 13.64
CA GLY A 118 8.27 10.23 14.66
C GLY A 118 8.11 9.62 16.05
N ALA A 119 7.72 8.34 16.15
CA ALA A 119 7.60 7.64 17.43
C ALA A 119 8.96 7.27 18.05
N LEU A 120 9.92 6.86 17.21
CA LEU A 120 11.25 6.40 17.63
C LEU A 120 12.28 7.53 17.75
N SER A 121 11.96 8.76 17.33
CA SER A 121 12.85 9.94 17.36
C SER A 121 14.21 9.70 16.68
N SER A 122 14.25 8.86 15.63
CA SER A 122 15.48 8.48 14.94
C SER A 122 15.68 9.26 13.65
N ALA A 123 16.77 10.04 13.58
CA ALA A 123 17.14 10.78 12.38
C ALA A 123 17.37 9.86 11.17
N GLY A 124 17.88 8.64 11.38
CA GLY A 124 18.08 7.65 10.32
C GLY A 124 16.77 7.19 9.68
N ILE A 125 15.74 6.94 10.51
CA ILE A 125 14.42 6.56 10.01
C ILE A 125 13.77 7.71 9.25
N ASN A 126 13.93 8.96 9.70
CA ASN A 126 13.42 10.13 8.98
C ASN A 126 14.11 10.34 7.62
N GLY A 127 15.41 10.05 7.52
CA GLY A 127 16.14 10.01 6.25
C GLY A 127 15.57 8.95 5.30
N LEU A 128 15.32 7.73 5.81
CA LEU A 128 14.68 6.66 5.04
C LEU A 128 13.27 7.05 4.57
N CYS A 129 12.47 7.69 5.43
CA CYS A 129 11.13 8.19 5.08
C CYS A 129 11.16 9.17 3.92
N SER A 130 12.14 10.09 3.94
CA SER A 130 12.32 11.08 2.88
C SER A 130 12.67 10.39 1.55
N ALA A 131 13.59 9.41 1.59
CA ALA A 131 13.95 8.63 0.41
C ALA A 131 12.77 7.81 -0.16
N LEU A 132 11.99 7.14 0.70
CA LEU A 132 10.79 6.39 0.31
C LEU A 132 9.74 7.30 -0.33
N THR A 133 9.54 8.50 0.23
CA THR A 133 8.60 9.49 -0.31
C THR A 133 9.02 9.96 -1.69
N VAL A 134 10.31 10.27 -1.90
CA VAL A 134 10.83 10.66 -3.22
C VAL A 134 10.67 9.51 -4.23
N ALA A 135 10.98 8.28 -3.84
CA ALA A 135 10.81 7.11 -4.71
C ALA A 135 9.34 6.91 -5.11
N LEU A 136 8.40 7.11 -4.19
CA LEU A 136 6.96 7.05 -4.49
C LEU A 136 6.52 8.12 -5.48
N VAL A 137 7.00 9.36 -5.34
CA VAL A 137 6.68 10.45 -6.26
C VAL A 137 7.18 10.14 -7.66
N ILE A 138 8.41 9.63 -7.79
CA ILE A 138 8.97 9.19 -9.07
C ILE A 138 8.11 8.07 -9.67
N MET A 139 7.73 7.08 -8.86
CA MET A 139 6.90 5.96 -9.32
C MET A 139 5.50 6.41 -9.75
N TRP A 140 4.94 7.42 -9.08
CA TRP A 140 3.67 8.04 -9.45
C TRP A 140 3.75 8.67 -10.84
N PHE A 141 4.77 9.51 -11.10
CA PHE A 141 4.95 10.12 -12.42
C PHE A 141 5.16 9.07 -13.51
N PHE A 142 5.98 8.04 -13.25
CA PHE A 142 6.18 6.95 -14.18
C PHE A 142 4.86 6.24 -14.54
N THR A 143 4.05 5.92 -13.53
CA THR A 143 2.76 5.25 -13.72
C THR A 143 1.76 6.15 -14.45
N ALA A 144 1.71 7.43 -14.10
CA ALA A 144 0.84 8.43 -14.74
C ALA A 144 1.19 8.63 -16.23
N ILE A 145 2.47 8.75 -16.57
CA ILE A 145 2.93 8.88 -17.96
C ILE A 145 2.59 7.60 -18.75
N ALA A 146 2.87 6.42 -18.20
CA ALA A 146 2.53 5.15 -18.83
C ALA A 146 1.02 5.01 -19.07
N HIS A 147 0.20 5.46 -18.12
CA HIS A 147 -1.25 5.49 -18.23
C HIS A 147 -1.72 6.42 -19.37
N ILE A 148 -1.20 7.66 -19.44
CA ILE A 148 -1.54 8.61 -20.52
C ILE A 148 -1.15 8.05 -21.88
N LEU A 149 0.02 7.41 -22.00
CA LEU A 149 0.48 6.79 -23.24
C LEU A 149 -0.40 5.59 -23.64
N ALA A 150 -0.82 4.77 -22.68
CA ALA A 150 -1.69 3.63 -22.92
C ALA A 150 -3.09 4.06 -23.40
N VAL A 151 -3.66 5.11 -22.80
CA VAL A 151 -4.93 5.71 -23.24
C VAL A 151 -4.79 6.28 -24.66
N ARG A 152 -3.71 7.02 -24.96
CA ARG A 152 -3.47 7.56 -26.32
C ARG A 152 -3.30 6.49 -27.38
N LYS A 153 -2.73 5.32 -27.03
CA LYS A 153 -2.55 4.18 -27.93
C LYS A 153 -3.80 3.29 -28.04
N GLY A 154 -4.90 3.62 -27.36
CA GLY A 154 -6.11 2.80 -27.33
C GLY A 154 -5.89 1.42 -26.68
N GLN A 155 -4.92 1.31 -25.77
CA GLN A 155 -4.59 0.05 -25.08
C GLN A 155 -5.39 -0.13 -23.78
N VAL A 156 -6.05 0.93 -23.30
CA VAL A 156 -6.84 1.01 -22.06
C VAL A 156 -8.15 1.77 -22.39
N MET A 157 -9.28 1.34 -21.81
CA MET A 157 -10.64 1.85 -22.12
C MET A 157 -11.07 1.66 -23.60
N TRP A 158 -10.67 0.55 -24.22
CA TRP A 158 -11.08 0.18 -25.57
C TRP A 158 -11.67 -1.23 -25.58
N PRO A 159 -12.74 -1.51 -26.36
CA PRO A 159 -13.38 -2.82 -26.38
C PRO A 159 -12.40 -3.97 -26.68
N GLY A 160 -12.41 -4.99 -25.82
CA GLY A 160 -11.63 -6.23 -25.92
C GLY A 160 -10.14 -6.10 -25.62
N LYS A 161 -9.69 -4.98 -25.01
CA LYS A 161 -8.27 -4.68 -24.78
C LYS A 161 -7.83 -4.70 -23.32
N ASP A 162 -8.76 -4.65 -22.36
CA ASP A 162 -8.43 -4.53 -20.92
C ASP A 162 -9.05 -5.69 -20.12
N GLU A 163 -9.85 -5.43 -19.08
CA GLU A 163 -10.53 -6.46 -18.27
C GLU A 163 -11.62 -7.23 -19.03
N ASP A 164 -12.03 -6.71 -20.19
CA ASP A 164 -13.08 -7.25 -21.05
C ASP A 164 -12.57 -8.27 -22.09
N LYS A 165 -11.29 -8.63 -22.09
CA LYS A 165 -10.70 -9.63 -23.01
C LYS A 165 -11.42 -10.98 -23.01
N THR A 166 -12.07 -11.34 -21.91
CA THR A 166 -12.83 -12.60 -21.74
C THR A 166 -14.34 -12.40 -21.88
N MET A 167 -14.82 -11.16 -22.03
CA MET A 167 -16.23 -10.83 -22.17
C MET A 167 -16.62 -10.84 -23.65
N ASN A 168 -17.00 -12.01 -24.17
CA ASN A 168 -17.54 -12.13 -25.52
C ASN A 168 -18.97 -11.52 -25.58
N GLY A 169 -19.19 -10.57 -26.49
CA GLY A 169 -20.54 -10.10 -26.87
C GLY A 169 -20.97 -8.71 -26.41
N ILE A 170 -20.07 -7.86 -25.90
CA ILE A 170 -20.45 -6.49 -25.51
C ILE A 170 -20.67 -5.62 -26.76
N ARG A 171 -21.92 -5.24 -27.04
CA ARG A 171 -22.26 -4.24 -28.07
C ARG A 171 -21.81 -2.85 -27.57
N TRP A 172 -21.02 -2.14 -28.37
CA TRP A 172 -20.47 -0.82 -28.02
C TRP A 172 -20.73 0.22 -29.12
N GLY A 173 -21.07 1.46 -28.73
CA GLY A 173 -21.30 2.58 -29.65
C GLY A 173 -22.72 2.63 -30.27
N ALA A 174 -22.88 3.38 -31.37
CA ALA A 174 -24.16 3.64 -32.06
C ALA A 174 -24.87 2.38 -32.62
N HIS A 175 -24.28 1.19 -32.47
CA HIS A 175 -24.84 -0.10 -32.87
C HIS A 175 -25.32 -0.94 -31.68
N ALA A 176 -25.58 -0.30 -30.53
CA ALA A 176 -26.20 -0.91 -29.36
C ALA A 176 -27.74 -1.04 -29.45
N ALA A 177 -28.35 -0.63 -30.57
CA ALA A 177 -29.74 -0.96 -30.91
C ALA A 177 -29.82 -2.31 -31.63
#